data_AF-A0A923TN05-F1
#
_entry.id   AF-A0A923TN05-F1
#
_cell.length_a   1.000
_cell.length_b   1.000
_cell.length_c   1.000
_cell.angle_alpha   90.00
_cell.angle_beta   90.00
_cell.angle_gamma   90.00
#
_symmetry.space_group_name_H-M   'P 1'
#
loop_
_entity.id
_entity.type
_entity.pdbx_description
1 polymer ?
#
loop_
_entity_poly.entity_id
_entity_poly.type
_entity_poly.pdbx_seq_one_letter_code
_entity_poly.pdbx_strand_id
1 'polypeptide(L)'
;MDEIAKNHHAEAAWAVLMLEIRSAMARRGAHSARTVVLVPYAQLMPQVAAAWAASCTGSAFTPRFESTMNWATSAGGFTPAPEDISFDAASDILAATTWLDSAGLSQWKDALAGRLVEAALDLAALAAAVQPALRRAWAVRMRSALAALPDGSLDAPVLKFEAAVAHIALEWAAASAYATDVLFDADLDCLVVIEGFQSDALAAALARHFGDKAVSLAYPVSDLPVLPALHASGNAEDEAARAAACVLKQLAEGRTPVALVAQDRSLTRRVRAMLAGRGVRIRDETGWKLSTTRAAAQLMGLLRSVAWDASADAVLDWLKNARAFDAASVTAAEIWLRRNGIRDWHGLPQSSPIAAEVADLRSSLQQPRMLSAWLRTLRAALDQAGQWDALAVDAAGDAVLSA
;
A
#
# COMPACT_ATOMS: atom_id res chain seq x y z
N MET A 1 -4.32 16.68 -24.31
CA MET A 1 -5.71 17.04 -24.64
C MET A 1 -6.41 15.78 -25.03
N ASP A 2 -7.26 15.38 -24.10
CA ASP A 2 -8.03 14.16 -24.07
C ASP A 2 -9.13 14.20 -25.12
N GLU A 3 -9.06 13.32 -26.10
CA GLU A 3 -10.27 12.89 -26.81
C GLU A 3 -10.49 11.43 -26.43
N ILE A 4 -10.85 11.22 -25.16
CA ILE A 4 -11.63 10.04 -24.77
C ILE A 4 -12.89 10.10 -25.63
N ALA A 5 -13.21 9.01 -26.32
CA ALA A 5 -14.31 8.95 -27.27
C ALA A 5 -15.58 9.59 -26.68
N LYS A 6 -16.20 10.53 -27.42
CA LYS A 6 -17.37 11.35 -27.00
C LYS A 6 -18.64 10.58 -26.60
N ASN A 7 -18.58 9.24 -26.59
CA ASN A 7 -19.67 8.32 -26.27
C ASN A 7 -19.13 7.10 -25.51
N HIS A 8 -18.31 7.31 -24.48
CA HIS A 8 -17.82 6.18 -23.69
C HIS A 8 -18.92 5.69 -22.73
N HIS A 9 -19.21 4.38 -22.68
CA HIS A 9 -20.26 3.83 -21.81
C HIS A 9 -20.11 4.22 -20.33
N ALA A 10 -18.88 4.48 -19.87
CA ALA A 10 -18.64 4.98 -18.52
C ALA A 10 -19.22 6.38 -18.27
N GLU A 11 -19.27 7.26 -19.27
CA GLU A 11 -19.86 8.59 -19.14
C GLU A 11 -21.38 8.50 -18.95
N ALA A 12 -22.04 7.60 -19.68
CA ALA A 12 -23.46 7.30 -19.49
C ALA A 12 -23.75 6.70 -18.10
N ALA A 13 -22.91 5.78 -17.64
CA ALA A 13 -23.00 5.20 -16.30
C ALA A 13 -22.91 6.27 -15.20
N TRP A 14 -21.94 7.19 -15.31
CA TRP A 14 -21.83 8.32 -14.38
C TRP A 14 -23.03 9.24 -14.42
N ALA A 15 -23.59 9.54 -15.61
CA ALA A 15 -24.79 10.37 -15.72
C ALA A 15 -26.01 9.77 -15.00
N VAL A 16 -26.20 8.44 -15.12
CA VAL A 16 -27.24 7.70 -14.39
C VAL A 16 -26.99 7.80 -12.89
N LEU A 17 -25.76 7.53 -12.44
CA LEU A 17 -25.42 7.59 -11.02
C LEU A 17 -25.61 8.99 -10.43
N MET A 18 -25.28 10.06 -11.16
CA MET A 18 -25.51 11.44 -10.73
C MET A 18 -27.01 11.73 -10.53
N LEU A 19 -27.87 11.18 -11.39
CA LEU A 19 -29.33 11.29 -11.23
C LEU A 19 -29.81 10.55 -9.99
N GLU A 20 -29.30 9.35 -9.73
CA GLU A 20 -29.65 8.56 -8.55
C GLU A 20 -29.19 9.22 -7.25
N ILE A 21 -27.98 9.80 -7.23
CA ILE A 21 -27.46 10.58 -6.10
C ILE A 21 -28.38 11.75 -5.80
N ARG A 22 -28.78 12.54 -6.82
CA ARG A 22 -29.72 13.66 -6.63
C ARG A 22 -31.08 13.19 -6.12
N SER A 23 -31.61 12.09 -6.66
CA SER A 23 -32.87 11.50 -6.21
C SER A 23 -32.77 11.02 -4.75
N ALA A 24 -31.65 10.42 -4.36
CA ALA A 24 -31.40 10.00 -2.99
C ALA A 24 -31.34 11.18 -2.01
N MET A 25 -30.70 12.28 -2.40
CA MET A 25 -30.63 13.52 -1.62
C MET A 25 -32.01 14.18 -1.49
N ALA A 26 -32.75 14.31 -2.59
CA ALA A 26 -34.08 14.92 -2.61
C ALA A 26 -35.07 14.16 -1.74
N ARG A 27 -35.08 12.82 -1.80
CA ARG A 27 -35.93 11.97 -0.94
C ARG A 27 -35.66 12.14 0.55
N ARG A 28 -34.45 12.56 0.92
CA ARG A 28 -34.02 12.78 2.31
C ARG A 28 -34.09 14.24 2.75
N GLY A 29 -34.45 15.16 1.85
CA GLY A 29 -34.37 16.59 2.12
C GLY A 29 -32.95 17.06 2.43
N ALA A 30 -31.93 16.35 1.94
CA ALA A 30 -30.55 16.57 2.32
C ALA A 30 -29.92 17.75 1.59
N HIS A 31 -29.16 18.58 2.32
CA HIS A 31 -28.38 19.65 1.69
C HIS A 31 -27.13 19.07 1.01
N SER A 32 -26.77 19.58 -0.17
CA SER A 32 -25.61 19.08 -0.93
C SER A 32 -24.31 19.17 -0.13
N ALA A 33 -24.06 20.30 0.55
CA ALA A 33 -22.86 20.47 1.39
C ALA A 33 -22.81 19.57 2.63
N ARG A 34 -23.92 18.94 3.01
CA ARG A 34 -24.05 17.99 4.14
C ARG A 34 -24.27 16.55 3.65
N THR A 35 -23.98 16.30 2.36
CA THR A 35 -24.03 14.99 1.74
C THR A 35 -22.60 14.48 1.50
N VAL A 36 -22.33 13.24 1.93
CA VAL A 36 -21.09 12.53 1.63
C VAL A 36 -21.40 11.41 0.64
N VAL A 37 -20.64 11.35 -0.45
CA VAL A 37 -20.69 10.29 -1.44
C VAL A 37 -19.39 9.50 -1.32
N LEU A 38 -19.48 8.31 -0.72
CA LEU A 38 -18.38 7.38 -0.60
C LEU A 38 -18.14 6.67 -1.94
N VAL A 39 -16.92 6.84 -2.46
CA VAL A 39 -16.45 6.13 -3.64
C VAL A 39 -15.64 4.89 -3.24
N PRO A 40 -15.76 3.77 -3.97
CA PRO A 40 -15.08 2.53 -3.62
C PRO A 40 -13.56 2.60 -3.84
N TYR A 41 -13.11 3.51 -4.72
CA TYR A 41 -11.70 3.72 -5.02
C TYR A 41 -11.43 5.23 -5.07
N ALA A 42 -10.39 5.69 -4.35
CA ALA A 42 -10.03 7.11 -4.31
C ALA A 42 -9.71 7.69 -5.70
N GLN A 43 -9.23 6.82 -6.61
CA GLN A 43 -8.94 7.16 -8.00
C GLN A 43 -10.17 7.57 -8.80
N LEU A 44 -11.39 7.31 -8.30
CA LEU A 44 -12.65 7.72 -8.93
C LEU A 44 -13.13 9.11 -8.48
N MET A 45 -12.58 9.68 -7.39
CA MET A 45 -13.05 10.98 -6.88
C MET A 45 -13.02 12.09 -7.93
N PRO A 46 -11.94 12.27 -8.73
CA PRO A 46 -11.92 13.29 -9.79
C PRO A 46 -13.01 13.10 -10.85
N GLN A 47 -13.32 11.84 -11.19
CA GLN A 47 -14.29 11.46 -12.21
C GLN A 47 -15.71 11.72 -11.70
N VAL A 48 -15.98 11.39 -10.43
CA VAL A 48 -17.28 11.65 -9.81
C VAL A 48 -17.51 13.16 -9.68
N ALA A 49 -16.49 13.91 -9.27
CA ALA A 49 -16.56 15.37 -9.18
C ALA A 49 -16.80 16.02 -10.56
N ALA A 50 -16.11 15.56 -11.61
CA ALA A 50 -16.31 16.03 -12.97
C ALA A 50 -17.72 15.68 -13.50
N ALA A 51 -18.19 14.46 -13.26
CA ALA A 51 -19.54 14.02 -13.63
C ALA A 51 -20.62 14.84 -12.92
N TRP A 52 -20.43 15.12 -11.63
CA TRP A 52 -21.33 15.99 -10.87
C TRP A 52 -21.38 17.38 -11.47
N ALA A 53 -20.22 18.01 -11.69
CA ALA A 53 -20.11 19.35 -12.27
C ALA A 53 -20.77 19.44 -13.66
N ALA A 54 -20.59 18.45 -14.52
CA ALA A 54 -21.22 18.39 -15.83
C ALA A 54 -22.76 18.22 -15.76
N SER A 55 -23.25 17.58 -14.70
CA SER A 55 -24.68 17.30 -14.53
C SER A 55 -25.46 18.40 -13.80
N CYS A 56 -24.78 19.38 -13.20
CA CYS A 56 -25.40 20.41 -12.38
C CYS A 56 -25.70 21.68 -13.18
N THR A 57 -26.98 21.98 -13.37
CA THR A 57 -27.47 23.27 -13.86
C THR A 57 -28.16 24.03 -12.72
N GLY A 58 -27.38 24.70 -11.85
CA GLY A 58 -27.93 25.72 -10.92
C GLY A 58 -27.79 25.49 -9.41
N SER A 59 -27.15 24.42 -8.93
CA SER A 59 -26.73 24.32 -7.51
C SER A 59 -25.30 24.83 -7.35
N ALA A 60 -25.08 25.77 -6.42
CA ALA A 60 -23.73 26.24 -6.07
C ALA A 60 -22.98 25.28 -5.13
N PHE A 61 -23.70 24.33 -4.51
CA PHE A 61 -23.12 23.41 -3.54
C PHE A 61 -22.91 22.01 -4.14
N THR A 62 -21.76 21.42 -3.83
CA THR A 62 -21.39 20.05 -4.20
C THR A 62 -21.40 19.14 -2.98
N PRO A 63 -21.86 17.88 -3.12
CA PRO A 63 -21.55 16.82 -2.19
C PRO A 63 -20.04 16.65 -2.03
N ARG A 64 -19.64 16.08 -0.90
CA ARG A 64 -18.27 15.67 -0.65
C ARG A 64 -18.06 14.28 -1.24
N PHE A 65 -17.18 14.16 -2.23
CA PHE A 65 -16.79 12.87 -2.80
C PHE A 65 -15.54 12.39 -2.08
N GLU A 66 -15.64 11.28 -1.35
CA GLU A 66 -14.58 10.84 -0.44
C GLU A 66 -14.37 9.32 -0.52
N SER A 67 -13.14 8.86 -0.27
CA SER A 67 -12.92 7.50 0.25
C SER A 67 -13.06 7.52 1.78
N THR A 68 -13.22 6.35 2.42
CA THR A 68 -13.28 6.26 3.88
C THR A 68 -12.05 6.87 4.55
N MET A 69 -10.85 6.60 4.03
CA MET A 69 -9.61 7.16 4.56
C MET A 69 -9.48 8.67 4.31
N ASN A 70 -9.83 9.17 3.11
CA ASN A 70 -9.79 10.61 2.85
C ASN A 70 -10.77 11.37 3.73
N TRP A 71 -11.97 10.80 3.93
CA TRP A 71 -12.95 11.36 4.84
C TRP A 71 -12.42 11.40 6.27
N ALA A 72 -11.83 10.30 6.77
CA ALA A 72 -11.24 10.24 8.10
C ALA A 72 -10.14 11.31 8.27
N THR A 73 -9.20 11.40 7.33
CA THR A 73 -8.13 12.42 7.36
C THR A 73 -8.70 13.85 7.36
N SER A 74 -9.75 14.11 6.58
CA SER A 74 -10.40 15.43 6.53
C SER A 74 -11.16 15.79 7.82
N ALA A 75 -11.64 14.79 8.57
CA ALA A 75 -12.45 14.98 9.77
C ALA A 75 -11.62 15.31 11.02
N GLY A 76 -10.31 15.08 10.96
CA GLY A 76 -9.36 15.32 12.05
C GLY A 76 -8.29 14.26 12.01
N GLY A 77 -7.02 14.66 11.82
CA GLY A 77 -5.90 13.73 11.73
C GLY A 77 -5.85 12.78 12.93
N PHE A 78 -5.70 11.49 12.66
CA PHE A 78 -5.56 10.46 13.68
C PHE A 78 -4.08 10.16 13.93
N THR A 79 -3.70 10.03 15.20
CA THR A 79 -2.38 9.53 15.59
C THR A 79 -2.60 8.31 16.49
N PRO A 80 -2.15 7.11 16.07
CA PRO A 80 -2.30 5.90 16.89
C PRO A 80 -1.53 6.05 18.20
N ALA A 81 -2.10 5.53 19.29
CA ALA A 81 -1.39 5.36 20.54
C ALA A 81 -0.28 4.29 20.38
N PRO A 82 0.71 4.24 21.29
CA PRO A 82 1.83 3.30 21.17
C PRO A 82 1.46 1.80 21.12
N GLU A 83 0.27 1.45 21.62
CA GLU A 83 -0.25 0.08 21.63
C GLU A 83 -1.35 -0.14 20.59
N ASP A 84 -1.75 0.88 19.83
CA ASP A 84 -2.69 0.74 18.72
C ASP A 84 -1.98 0.13 17.50
N ILE A 85 -2.75 -0.56 16.66
CA ILE A 85 -2.30 -0.91 15.31
C ILE A 85 -2.11 0.38 14.50
N SER A 86 -0.87 0.67 14.13
CA SER A 86 -0.47 1.87 13.41
C SER A 86 -0.39 1.66 11.89
N PHE A 87 -0.36 0.41 11.44
CA PHE A 87 -0.05 0.01 10.05
C PHE A 87 1.38 0.36 9.62
N ASP A 88 2.25 0.73 10.56
CA ASP A 88 3.68 0.84 10.37
C ASP A 88 4.38 -0.40 10.93
N ALA A 89 5.13 -1.09 10.09
CA ALA A 89 5.73 -2.38 10.45
C ALA A 89 6.69 -2.27 11.65
N ALA A 90 7.39 -1.14 11.83
CA ALA A 90 8.34 -1.00 12.94
C ALA A 90 7.61 -0.72 14.25
N SER A 91 6.66 0.22 14.25
CA SER A 91 5.82 0.52 15.41
C SER A 91 4.97 -0.69 15.82
N ASP A 92 4.36 -1.37 14.87
CA ASP A 92 3.50 -2.51 15.14
C ASP A 92 4.29 -3.71 15.69
N ILE A 93 5.54 -3.91 15.25
CA ILE A 93 6.42 -4.93 15.86
C ILE A 93 6.71 -4.58 17.33
N LEU A 94 6.97 -3.31 17.65
CA LEU A 94 7.19 -2.89 19.04
C LEU A 94 5.93 -3.08 19.88
N ALA A 95 4.76 -2.67 19.40
CA ALA A 95 3.49 -2.89 20.06
C ALA A 95 3.22 -4.40 20.27
N ALA A 96 3.45 -5.22 19.24
CA ALA A 96 3.30 -6.68 19.33
C ALA A 96 4.19 -7.29 20.42
N THR A 97 5.41 -6.79 20.61
CA THR A 97 6.28 -7.27 21.70
C THR A 97 5.69 -6.96 23.08
N THR A 98 5.08 -5.79 23.28
CA THR A 98 4.37 -5.43 24.52
C THR A 98 3.16 -6.34 24.75
N TRP A 99 2.35 -6.59 23.73
CA TRP A 99 1.21 -7.51 23.82
C TRP A 99 1.63 -8.95 24.17
N LEU A 100 2.71 -9.45 23.58
CA LEU A 100 3.27 -10.77 23.90
C LEU A 100 3.81 -10.85 25.33
N ASP A 101 4.42 -9.77 25.84
CA ASP A 101 4.84 -9.68 27.24
C ASP A 101 3.65 -9.77 28.19
N SER A 102 2.62 -8.95 27.95
CA SER A 102 1.40 -8.95 28.76
C SER A 102 0.68 -10.29 28.75
N ALA A 103 0.83 -11.07 27.67
CA ALA A 103 0.31 -12.43 27.55
C ALA A 103 1.21 -13.52 28.17
N GLY A 104 2.35 -13.16 28.77
CA GLY A 104 3.29 -14.11 29.38
C GLY A 104 4.14 -14.90 28.37
N LEU A 105 4.25 -14.41 27.13
CA LEU A 105 5.00 -15.03 26.03
C LEU A 105 6.33 -14.32 25.76
N SER A 106 6.90 -13.66 26.78
CA SER A 106 8.13 -12.87 26.65
C SER A 106 9.30 -13.62 26.03
N GLN A 107 9.46 -14.90 26.37
CA GLN A 107 10.53 -15.75 25.86
C GLN A 107 10.41 -16.09 24.35
N TRP A 108 9.24 -15.86 23.74
CA TRP A 108 8.94 -16.21 22.35
C TRP A 108 8.78 -14.99 21.44
N LYS A 109 9.07 -13.77 21.93
CA LYS A 109 8.81 -12.52 21.21
C LYS A 109 9.47 -12.45 19.83
N ASP A 110 10.73 -12.87 19.73
CA ASP A 110 11.47 -12.86 18.46
C ASP A 110 10.84 -13.79 17.41
N ALA A 111 10.22 -14.89 17.85
CA ALA A 111 9.58 -15.85 16.96
C ALA A 111 8.13 -15.47 16.59
N LEU A 112 7.42 -14.80 17.49
CA LEU A 112 5.97 -14.57 17.37
C LEU A 112 5.58 -13.15 16.99
N ALA A 113 6.41 -12.13 17.22
CA ALA A 113 6.02 -10.74 16.99
C ALA A 113 5.58 -10.47 15.54
N GLY A 114 6.34 -10.94 14.55
CA GLY A 114 5.96 -10.80 13.13
C GLY A 114 4.65 -11.49 12.78
N ARG A 115 4.43 -12.71 13.30
CA ARG A 115 3.18 -13.46 13.10
C ARG A 115 1.98 -12.80 13.77
N LEU A 116 2.20 -12.20 14.93
CA LEU A 116 1.18 -11.44 15.64
C LEU A 116 0.77 -10.19 14.86
N VAL A 117 1.74 -9.45 14.31
CA VAL A 117 1.45 -8.30 13.45
C VAL A 117 0.65 -8.72 12.21
N GLU A 118 1.08 -9.77 11.50
CA GLU A 118 0.34 -10.30 10.34
C GLU A 118 -1.12 -10.62 10.70
N ALA A 119 -1.34 -11.39 11.77
CA ALA A 119 -2.68 -11.77 12.21
C ALA A 119 -3.52 -10.58 12.69
N ALA A 120 -2.91 -9.60 13.36
CA ALA A 120 -3.60 -8.39 13.82
C ALA A 120 -4.02 -7.51 12.63
N LEU A 121 -3.16 -7.37 11.62
CA LEU A 121 -3.46 -6.61 10.40
C LEU A 121 -4.58 -7.27 9.57
N ASP A 122 -4.64 -8.60 9.51
CA ASP A 122 -5.74 -9.32 8.87
C ASP A 122 -7.10 -9.03 9.53
N LEU A 123 -7.11 -8.81 10.85
CA LEU A 123 -8.31 -8.47 11.62
C LEU A 123 -8.61 -6.97 11.68
N ALA A 124 -7.61 -6.11 11.47
CA ALA A 124 -7.70 -4.67 11.65
C ALA A 124 -8.82 -4.04 10.79
N ALA A 125 -8.94 -4.44 9.52
CA ALA A 125 -10.00 -3.93 8.64
C ALA A 125 -11.41 -4.29 9.13
N LEU A 126 -11.58 -5.49 9.71
CA LEU A 126 -12.85 -5.93 10.28
C LEU A 126 -13.15 -5.21 11.59
N ALA A 127 -12.15 -5.00 12.44
CA ALA A 127 -12.29 -4.28 13.71
C ALA A 127 -12.59 -2.78 13.50
N ALA A 128 -11.95 -2.15 12.50
CA ALA A 128 -12.19 -0.77 12.09
C ALA A 128 -13.60 -0.57 11.51
N ALA A 129 -14.18 -1.60 10.89
CA ALA A 129 -15.56 -1.61 10.41
C ALA A 129 -16.59 -1.71 11.56
N VAL A 130 -16.17 -1.92 12.81
CA VAL A 130 -17.06 -1.94 13.96
C VAL A 130 -16.99 -0.62 14.71
N GLN A 131 -18.15 -0.03 15.00
CA GLN A 131 -18.26 1.19 15.80
C GLN A 131 -17.48 1.03 17.12
N PRO A 132 -16.70 2.03 17.56
CA PRO A 132 -15.82 1.91 18.73
C PRO A 132 -16.49 1.33 19.98
N ALA A 133 -17.70 1.81 20.30
CA ALA A 133 -18.48 1.35 21.46
C ALA A 133 -18.89 -0.14 21.39
N LEU A 134 -18.94 -0.74 20.19
CA LEU A 134 -19.37 -2.11 19.96
C LEU A 134 -18.21 -3.07 19.71
N ARG A 135 -16.97 -2.57 19.56
CA ARG A 135 -15.79 -3.35 19.18
C ARG A 135 -15.45 -4.44 20.20
N ARG A 136 -15.58 -4.15 21.50
CA ARG A 136 -15.41 -5.16 22.56
C ARG A 136 -16.44 -6.29 22.48
N ALA A 137 -17.70 -5.97 22.20
CA ALA A 137 -18.75 -6.98 22.02
C ALA A 137 -18.53 -7.81 20.76
N TRP A 138 -17.99 -7.21 19.70
CA TRP A 138 -17.56 -7.92 18.50
C TRP A 138 -16.43 -8.91 18.80
N ALA A 139 -15.41 -8.51 19.55
CA ALA A 139 -14.31 -9.39 19.94
C ALA A 139 -14.79 -10.63 20.72
N VAL A 140 -15.72 -10.44 21.66
CA VAL A 140 -16.34 -11.57 22.40
C VAL A 140 -17.02 -12.55 21.44
N ARG A 141 -17.78 -12.06 20.46
CA ARG A 141 -18.43 -12.93 19.47
C ARG A 141 -17.42 -13.66 18.57
N MET A 142 -16.37 -12.97 18.13
CA MET A 142 -15.31 -13.57 17.32
C MET A 142 -14.54 -14.64 18.09
N ARG A 143 -14.28 -14.41 19.39
CA ARG A 143 -13.67 -15.40 20.28
C ARG A 143 -14.51 -16.67 20.38
N SER A 144 -15.83 -16.53 20.54
CA SER A 144 -16.75 -17.67 20.55
C SER A 144 -16.79 -18.40 19.20
N ALA A 145 -16.71 -17.66 18.09
CA ALA A 145 -16.66 -18.26 16.75
C ALA A 145 -15.36 -19.03 16.51
N LEU A 146 -14.22 -18.48 16.95
CA LEU A 146 -12.91 -19.16 16.91
C LEU A 146 -12.95 -20.46 17.71
N ALA A 147 -13.53 -20.45 18.91
CA ALA A 147 -13.67 -21.65 19.76
C ALA A 147 -14.63 -22.71 19.20
N ALA A 148 -15.48 -22.35 18.23
CA ALA A 148 -16.50 -23.23 17.64
C ALA A 148 -16.09 -23.85 16.29
N LEU A 149 -14.85 -23.62 15.83
CA LEU A 149 -14.36 -24.19 14.57
C LEU A 149 -14.28 -25.74 14.67
N PRO A 150 -14.79 -26.51 13.68
CA PRO A 150 -14.64 -27.96 13.65
C PRO A 150 -13.16 -28.37 13.52
N ASP A 151 -12.82 -29.58 13.99
CA ASP A 151 -11.48 -30.22 13.92
C ASP A 151 -10.41 -29.81 14.94
N GLY A 152 -10.78 -29.42 16.16
CA GLY A 152 -9.79 -29.22 17.25
C GLY A 152 -8.91 -27.97 17.07
N SER A 153 -9.39 -27.03 16.26
CA SER A 153 -9.52 -25.60 16.57
C SER A 153 -8.68 -25.10 17.73
N LEU A 154 -7.41 -24.75 17.47
CA LEU A 154 -6.50 -23.99 18.35
C LEU A 154 -6.20 -24.58 19.76
N ASP A 155 -7.06 -25.42 20.33
CA ASP A 155 -6.94 -26.06 21.63
C ASP A 155 -6.10 -27.35 21.58
N ALA A 156 -5.74 -27.80 20.37
CA ALA A 156 -4.73 -28.84 20.20
C ALA A 156 -3.39 -28.37 20.79
N PRO A 157 -2.73 -29.15 21.66
CA PRO A 157 -1.44 -28.76 22.26
C PRO A 157 -0.35 -28.39 21.25
N VAL A 158 -0.45 -28.93 20.03
CA VAL A 158 0.46 -28.67 18.90
C VAL A 158 0.28 -27.27 18.32
N LEU A 159 -0.92 -26.67 18.41
CA LEU A 159 -1.26 -25.36 17.84
C LEU A 159 -1.32 -24.24 18.90
N LYS A 160 -0.71 -24.47 20.07
CA LYS A 160 -0.83 -23.56 21.22
C LYS A 160 -0.33 -22.14 20.91
N PHE A 161 0.70 -22.00 20.07
CA PHE A 161 1.23 -20.68 19.72
C PHE A 161 0.37 -19.97 18.67
N GLU A 162 -0.16 -20.71 17.71
CA GLU A 162 -1.12 -20.22 16.72
C GLU A 162 -2.40 -19.74 17.40
N ALA A 163 -2.89 -20.50 18.38
CA ALA A 163 -4.01 -20.14 19.24
C ALA A 163 -3.75 -18.84 20.00
N ALA A 164 -2.60 -18.77 20.66
CA ALA A 164 -2.21 -17.58 21.40
C ALA A 164 -2.09 -16.35 20.47
N VAL A 165 -1.46 -16.50 19.31
CA VAL A 165 -1.34 -15.42 18.31
C VAL A 165 -2.72 -14.98 17.85
N ALA A 166 -3.62 -15.89 17.49
CA ALA A 166 -4.97 -15.56 17.03
C ALA A 166 -5.77 -14.81 18.12
N HIS A 167 -5.69 -15.26 19.37
CA HIS A 167 -6.36 -14.60 20.49
C HIS A 167 -5.79 -13.22 20.79
N ILE A 168 -4.46 -13.09 20.87
CA ILE A 168 -3.81 -11.79 21.13
C ILE A 168 -4.09 -10.82 19.97
N ALA A 169 -4.01 -11.28 18.72
CA ALA A 169 -4.34 -10.47 17.54
C ALA A 169 -5.77 -9.94 17.60
N LEU A 170 -6.73 -10.77 17.99
CA LEU A 170 -8.12 -10.36 18.14
C LEU A 170 -8.31 -9.31 19.23
N GLU A 171 -7.71 -9.50 20.41
CA GLU A 171 -7.79 -8.52 21.50
C GLU A 171 -7.10 -7.21 21.14
N TRP A 172 -5.94 -7.29 20.49
CA TRP A 172 -5.20 -6.11 20.03
C TRP A 172 -5.99 -5.33 18.99
N ALA A 173 -6.51 -6.00 17.95
CA ALA A 173 -7.35 -5.36 16.94
C ALA A 173 -8.64 -4.76 17.56
N ALA A 174 -9.20 -5.41 18.58
CA ALA A 174 -10.40 -4.90 19.25
C ALA A 174 -10.14 -3.75 20.23
N ALA A 175 -8.94 -3.69 20.83
CA ALA A 175 -8.54 -2.62 21.75
C ALA A 175 -8.04 -1.38 21.01
N SER A 176 -7.52 -1.56 19.78
CA SER A 176 -6.96 -0.47 19.00
C SER A 176 -8.00 0.56 18.59
N ALA A 177 -7.62 1.84 18.63
CA ALA A 177 -8.32 2.91 17.93
C ALA A 177 -7.93 2.93 16.45
N TYR A 178 -8.84 3.37 15.58
CA TYR A 178 -8.59 3.48 14.14
C TYR A 178 -8.90 4.88 13.64
N ALA A 179 -8.20 5.32 12.59
CA ALA A 179 -8.46 6.60 11.95
C ALA A 179 -9.92 6.79 11.51
N THR A 180 -10.58 5.70 11.13
CA THR A 180 -11.97 5.70 10.65
C THR A 180 -13.02 5.74 11.76
N ASP A 181 -12.62 5.71 13.03
CA ASP A 181 -13.55 5.74 14.17
C ASP A 181 -14.38 7.03 14.18
N VAL A 182 -13.76 8.15 13.75
CA VAL A 182 -14.41 9.46 13.63
C VAL A 182 -15.58 9.49 12.63
N LEU A 183 -15.65 8.54 11.71
CA LEU A 183 -16.69 8.49 10.68
C LEU A 183 -18.06 8.12 11.26
N PHE A 184 -18.10 7.39 12.37
CA PHE A 184 -19.34 7.01 13.03
C PHE A 184 -20.00 8.18 13.77
N ASP A 185 -19.26 9.23 14.11
CA ASP A 185 -19.79 10.41 14.80
C ASP A 185 -20.08 11.58 13.84
N ALA A 186 -19.96 11.36 12.53
CA ALA A 186 -20.07 12.43 11.56
C ALA A 186 -21.49 13.00 11.44
N ASP A 187 -21.59 14.33 11.46
CA ASP A 187 -22.85 15.04 11.26
C ASP A 187 -23.13 15.25 9.76
N LEU A 188 -24.08 14.49 9.22
CA LEU A 188 -24.49 14.53 7.82
C LEU A 188 -26.01 14.38 7.65
N ASP A 189 -26.50 14.84 6.50
CA ASP A 189 -27.91 14.71 6.10
C ASP A 189 -28.13 13.48 5.21
N CYS A 190 -27.13 13.14 4.37
CA CYS A 190 -27.19 11.98 3.49
C CYS A 190 -25.82 11.35 3.26
N LEU A 191 -25.76 10.03 3.36
CA LEU A 191 -24.62 9.20 2.98
C LEU A 191 -25.00 8.40 1.74
N VAL A 192 -24.24 8.53 0.67
CA VAL A 192 -24.38 7.69 -0.52
C VAL A 192 -23.14 6.82 -0.63
N VAL A 193 -23.32 5.50 -0.68
CA VAL A 193 -22.22 4.54 -0.88
C VAL A 193 -22.30 4.03 -2.31
N ILE A 194 -21.28 4.31 -3.12
CA ILE A 194 -21.14 3.72 -4.44
C ILE A 194 -20.49 2.35 -4.27
N GLU A 195 -21.17 1.29 -4.68
CA GLU A 195 -20.67 -0.07 -4.53
C GLU A 195 -19.49 -0.33 -5.48
N GLY A 196 -18.42 -0.92 -4.93
CA GLY A 196 -17.25 -1.34 -5.68
C GLY A 196 -17.38 -2.76 -6.21
N PHE A 197 -16.32 -3.24 -6.87
CA PHE A 197 -16.25 -4.63 -7.32
C PHE A 197 -16.22 -5.62 -6.14
N GLN A 198 -15.62 -5.22 -5.02
CA GLN A 198 -15.61 -5.98 -3.78
C GLN A 198 -16.47 -5.28 -2.73
N SER A 199 -17.09 -6.07 -1.86
CA SER A 199 -17.80 -5.58 -0.68
C SER A 199 -16.83 -4.92 0.30
N ASP A 200 -17.12 -3.69 0.72
CA ASP A 200 -16.38 -2.99 1.78
C ASP A 200 -17.15 -3.10 3.10
N ALA A 201 -16.54 -3.75 4.10
CA ALA A 201 -17.14 -3.97 5.41
C ALA A 201 -17.41 -2.67 6.18
N LEU A 202 -16.49 -1.69 6.09
CA LEU A 202 -16.63 -0.40 6.76
C LEU A 202 -17.72 0.43 6.09
N ALA A 203 -17.75 0.50 4.76
CA ALA A 203 -18.81 1.21 4.05
C ALA A 203 -20.19 0.62 4.36
N ALA A 204 -20.30 -0.71 4.42
CA ALA A 204 -21.53 -1.40 4.82
C ALA A 204 -21.91 -1.12 6.29
N ALA A 205 -20.93 -1.05 7.19
CA ALA A 205 -21.17 -0.71 8.58
C ALA A 205 -21.64 0.74 8.77
N LEU A 206 -21.04 1.69 8.04
CA LEU A 206 -21.46 3.09 8.03
C LEU A 206 -22.88 3.24 7.46
N ALA A 207 -23.19 2.56 6.34
CA ALA A 207 -24.53 2.56 5.79
C ALA A 207 -25.57 2.04 6.80
N ARG A 208 -25.24 0.97 7.55
CA ARG A 208 -26.10 0.45 8.62
C ARG A 208 -26.22 1.41 9.80
N HIS A 209 -25.13 2.08 10.17
CA HIS A 209 -25.09 3.03 11.27
C HIS A 209 -25.95 4.29 11.00
N PHE A 210 -25.84 4.86 9.80
CA PHE A 210 -26.59 6.06 9.40
C PHE A 210 -28.04 5.76 8.98
N GLY A 211 -28.41 4.50 8.80
CA GLY A 211 -29.78 4.04 8.61
C GLY A 211 -30.50 4.78 7.49
N ASP A 212 -31.61 5.44 7.81
CA ASP A 212 -32.44 6.17 6.84
C ASP A 212 -31.69 7.28 6.09
N LYS A 213 -30.58 7.80 6.65
CA LYS A 213 -29.73 8.80 5.98
C LYS A 213 -28.82 8.18 4.92
N ALA A 214 -28.64 6.86 4.91
CA ALA A 214 -27.74 6.16 3.99
C ALA A 214 -28.47 5.48 2.82
N VAL A 215 -27.78 5.36 1.68
CA VAL A 215 -28.18 4.49 0.56
C VAL A 215 -26.94 3.93 -0.12
N SER A 216 -27.01 2.66 -0.53
CA SER A 216 -26.02 2.06 -1.43
C SER A 216 -26.52 2.08 -2.87
N LEU A 217 -25.68 2.50 -3.79
CA LEU A 217 -25.95 2.55 -5.23
C LEU A 217 -24.94 1.66 -5.96
N ALA A 218 -25.45 0.71 -6.74
CA ALA A 218 -24.61 -0.10 -7.60
C ALA A 218 -24.08 0.75 -8.77
N TYR A 219 -22.82 0.56 -9.15
CA TYR A 219 -22.33 1.14 -10.39
C TYR A 219 -23.04 0.45 -11.56
N PRO A 220 -23.67 1.19 -12.51
CA PRO A 220 -24.41 0.57 -13.58
C PRO A 220 -23.44 -0.09 -14.58
N VAL A 221 -23.31 -1.41 -14.47
CA VAL A 221 -22.56 -2.25 -15.41
C VAL A 221 -23.56 -2.86 -16.41
N SER A 222 -23.13 -3.10 -17.65
CA SER A 222 -23.96 -3.83 -18.61
C SER A 222 -24.10 -5.29 -18.18
N ASP A 223 -25.34 -5.76 -18.06
CA ASP A 223 -25.68 -7.14 -17.67
C ASP A 223 -25.40 -8.20 -18.75
N LEU A 224 -24.83 -7.82 -19.90
CA LEU A 224 -24.54 -8.77 -20.97
C LEU A 224 -23.29 -9.60 -20.60
N PRO A 225 -23.42 -10.92 -20.36
CA PRO A 225 -22.26 -11.76 -20.10
C PRO A 225 -21.41 -11.83 -21.37
N VAL A 226 -20.28 -11.14 -21.36
CA VAL A 226 -19.26 -11.28 -22.41
C VAL A 226 -18.31 -12.38 -21.98
N LEU A 227 -18.35 -13.52 -22.66
CA LEU A 227 -17.35 -14.56 -22.46
C LEU A 227 -15.98 -14.03 -22.88
N PRO A 228 -14.96 -14.08 -22.00
CA PRO A 228 -13.63 -13.64 -22.36
C PRO A 228 -13.04 -14.55 -23.45
N ALA A 229 -12.38 -13.95 -24.44
CA ALA A 229 -11.56 -14.71 -25.37
C ALA A 229 -10.30 -15.19 -24.64
N LEU A 230 -10.12 -16.51 -24.57
CA LEU A 230 -8.97 -17.12 -23.92
C LEU A 230 -7.85 -17.36 -24.93
N HIS A 231 -6.63 -16.98 -24.55
CA HIS A 231 -5.43 -17.17 -25.35
C HIS A 231 -4.43 -18.01 -24.56
N ALA A 232 -4.24 -19.26 -24.94
CA ALA A 232 -3.17 -20.08 -24.39
C ALA A 232 -1.81 -19.52 -24.86
N SER A 233 -0.87 -19.44 -23.93
CA SER A 233 0.53 -19.04 -24.18
C SER A 233 1.48 -20.16 -23.75
N GLY A 234 2.58 -20.31 -24.49
CA GLY A 234 3.60 -21.32 -24.16
C GLY A 234 4.62 -20.85 -23.11
N ASN A 235 4.79 -19.54 -22.97
CA ASN A 235 5.69 -18.89 -22.01
C ASN A 235 5.34 -17.39 -21.89
N ALA A 236 6.04 -16.67 -21.01
CA ALA A 236 5.81 -15.25 -20.75
C ALA A 236 6.06 -14.33 -21.98
N GLU A 237 6.98 -14.69 -22.89
CA GLU A 237 7.22 -13.90 -24.10
C GLU A 237 6.09 -14.07 -25.12
N ASP A 238 5.59 -15.29 -25.28
CA ASP A 238 4.41 -15.58 -26.11
C ASP A 238 3.15 -14.90 -25.52
N GLU A 239 2.98 -14.93 -24.19
CA GLU A 239 1.92 -14.19 -23.51
C GLU A 239 2.01 -12.68 -23.79
N ALA A 240 3.20 -12.08 -23.68
CA ALA A 240 3.40 -10.66 -23.96
C ALA A 240 3.06 -10.31 -25.41
N ALA A 241 3.51 -11.14 -26.37
CA ALA A 241 3.23 -10.94 -27.79
C ALA A 241 1.73 -11.04 -28.10
N ARG A 242 1.04 -12.03 -27.53
CA ARG A 242 -0.41 -12.20 -27.69
C ARG A 242 -1.20 -11.06 -27.06
N ALA A 243 -0.85 -10.65 -25.85
CA ALA A 243 -1.49 -9.51 -25.19
C ALA A 243 -1.32 -8.23 -26.02
N ALA A 244 -0.12 -7.95 -26.52
CA ALA A 244 0.13 -6.80 -27.40
C ALA A 244 -0.69 -6.89 -28.71
N ALA A 245 -0.76 -8.08 -29.33
CA ALA A 245 -1.55 -8.29 -30.53
C ALA A 245 -3.06 -8.07 -30.29
N CYS A 246 -3.59 -8.54 -29.15
CA CYS A 246 -4.97 -8.30 -28.76
C CYS A 246 -5.27 -6.81 -28.57
N VAL A 247 -4.39 -6.08 -27.88
CA VAL A 247 -4.53 -4.62 -27.72
C VAL A 247 -4.54 -3.93 -29.09
N LEU A 248 -3.58 -4.25 -29.96
CA LEU A 248 -3.50 -3.67 -31.31
C LEU A 248 -4.74 -3.98 -32.14
N LYS A 249 -5.30 -5.20 -32.02
CA LYS A 249 -6.55 -5.57 -32.68
C LYS A 249 -7.72 -4.70 -32.20
N GLN A 250 -7.90 -4.54 -30.89
CA GLN A 250 -8.98 -3.70 -30.35
C GLN A 250 -8.84 -2.24 -30.80
N LEU A 251 -7.62 -1.71 -30.78
CA LEU A 251 -7.33 -0.35 -31.27
C LEU A 251 -7.61 -0.20 -32.76
N ALA A 252 -7.26 -1.19 -33.59
CA ALA A 252 -7.54 -1.20 -35.02
C ALA A 252 -9.05 -1.27 -35.32
N GLU A 253 -9.83 -1.90 -34.44
CA GLU A 253 -11.31 -1.90 -34.49
C GLU A 253 -11.94 -0.59 -33.97
N GLY A 254 -11.13 0.43 -33.64
CA GLY A 254 -11.62 1.73 -33.13
C GLY A 254 -12.11 1.69 -31.68
N ARG A 255 -11.89 0.59 -30.95
CA ARG A 255 -12.28 0.45 -29.55
C ARG A 255 -11.23 1.12 -28.68
N THR A 256 -11.50 2.34 -28.26
CA THR A 256 -10.62 3.12 -27.38
C THR A 256 -11.44 3.76 -26.26
N PRO A 257 -10.89 3.85 -25.03
CA PRO A 257 -9.61 3.32 -24.57
C PRO A 257 -9.61 1.79 -24.38
N VAL A 258 -8.42 1.18 -24.36
CA VAL A 258 -8.20 -0.25 -24.03
C VAL A 258 -7.45 -0.33 -22.71
N ALA A 259 -8.03 -1.02 -21.72
CA ALA A 259 -7.38 -1.30 -20.45
C ALA A 259 -6.60 -2.62 -20.52
N LEU A 260 -5.34 -2.61 -20.07
CA LEU A 260 -4.53 -3.81 -19.89
C LEU A 260 -4.32 -4.03 -18.39
N VAL A 261 -4.85 -5.14 -17.88
CA VAL A 261 -4.70 -5.54 -16.48
C VAL A 261 -3.79 -6.74 -16.41
N ALA A 262 -2.71 -6.64 -15.64
CA ALA A 262 -1.74 -7.72 -15.46
C ALA A 262 -1.22 -7.70 -14.02
N GLN A 263 -0.96 -8.88 -13.46
CA GLN A 263 -0.38 -9.03 -12.13
C GLN A 263 1.16 -8.96 -12.17
N ASP A 264 1.78 -9.42 -13.26
CA ASP A 264 3.23 -9.42 -13.44
C ASP A 264 3.72 -8.13 -14.12
N ARG A 265 4.66 -7.44 -13.44
CA ARG A 265 5.30 -6.22 -13.93
C ARG A 265 6.31 -6.49 -15.03
N SER A 266 6.98 -7.64 -15.03
CA SER A 266 7.92 -8.03 -16.08
C SER A 266 7.17 -8.20 -17.41
N LEU A 267 6.04 -8.89 -17.38
CA LEU A 267 5.12 -9.05 -18.49
C LEU A 267 4.61 -7.69 -18.99
N THR A 268 4.11 -6.84 -18.08
CA THR A 268 3.63 -5.49 -18.41
C THR A 268 4.71 -4.64 -19.09
N ARG A 269 5.95 -4.69 -18.62
CA ARG A 269 7.09 -3.98 -19.23
C ARG A 269 7.37 -4.49 -20.64
N ARG A 270 7.29 -5.81 -20.85
CA ARG A 270 7.51 -6.40 -22.17
C ARG A 270 6.41 -6.01 -23.16
N VAL A 271 5.14 -6.12 -22.75
CA VAL A 271 3.98 -5.69 -23.54
C VAL A 271 4.09 -4.19 -23.88
N ARG A 272 4.44 -3.35 -22.90
CA ARG A 272 4.68 -1.92 -23.13
C ARG A 272 5.75 -1.66 -24.17
N ALA A 273 6.89 -2.37 -24.12
CA ALA A 273 7.96 -2.21 -25.10
C ALA A 273 7.49 -2.60 -26.52
N MET A 274 6.74 -3.70 -26.65
CA MET A 274 6.17 -4.13 -27.93
C MET A 274 5.18 -3.10 -28.51
N LEU A 275 4.29 -2.58 -27.67
CA LEU A 275 3.30 -1.57 -28.04
C LEU A 275 3.95 -0.21 -28.37
N ALA A 276 4.98 0.19 -27.61
CA ALA A 276 5.77 1.39 -27.90
C ALA A 276 6.47 1.30 -29.25
N GLY A 277 7.01 0.12 -29.61
CA GLY A 277 7.56 -0.15 -30.94
C GLY A 277 6.55 -0.01 -32.08
N ARG A 278 5.25 0.01 -31.78
CA ARG A 278 4.15 0.27 -32.72
C ARG A 278 3.54 1.67 -32.58
N GLY A 279 4.16 2.56 -31.80
CA GLY A 279 3.69 3.93 -31.58
C GLY A 279 2.44 4.05 -30.69
N VAL A 280 2.04 2.99 -29.99
CA VAL A 280 0.89 3.04 -29.07
C VAL A 280 1.33 3.73 -27.78
N ARG A 281 0.60 4.80 -27.42
CA ARG A 281 0.78 5.50 -26.15
C ARG A 281 0.09 4.73 -25.03
N ILE A 282 0.79 4.49 -23.93
CA ILE A 282 0.27 3.77 -22.76
C ILE A 282 0.34 4.68 -21.55
N ARG A 283 -0.78 4.80 -20.85
CA ARG A 283 -0.85 5.42 -19.53
C ARG A 283 -0.60 4.35 -18.46
N ASP A 284 0.43 4.51 -17.63
CA ASP A 284 0.56 3.70 -16.41
C ASP A 284 -0.22 4.40 -15.30
N GLU A 285 -1.36 3.84 -14.89
CA GLU A 285 -2.15 4.44 -13.79
C GLU A 285 -1.57 4.11 -12.42
N THR A 286 -0.73 3.07 -12.34
CA THR A 286 -0.18 2.59 -11.06
C THR A 286 1.21 3.14 -10.75
N GLY A 287 1.82 3.88 -11.67
CA GLY A 287 3.18 4.39 -11.54
C GLY A 287 4.23 3.29 -11.31
N TRP A 288 5.38 3.69 -10.77
CA TRP A 288 6.44 2.78 -10.35
C TRP A 288 6.43 2.68 -8.82
N LYS A 289 6.43 1.47 -8.28
CA LYS A 289 6.66 1.29 -6.83
C LYS A 289 8.03 1.87 -6.49
N LEU A 290 8.11 2.68 -5.44
CA LEU A 290 9.36 3.27 -4.98
C LEU A 290 10.47 2.23 -4.83
N SER A 291 10.15 1.04 -4.29
CA SER A 291 11.06 -0.09 -4.10
C SER A 291 11.71 -0.63 -5.39
N THR A 292 11.16 -0.32 -6.56
CA THR A 292 11.69 -0.74 -7.87
C THR A 292 12.53 0.33 -8.56
N THR A 293 12.70 1.48 -7.92
CA THR A 293 13.47 2.60 -8.46
C THR A 293 14.95 2.49 -8.11
N ARG A 294 15.80 3.14 -8.91
CA ARG A 294 17.23 3.24 -8.61
C ARG A 294 17.46 4.02 -7.30
N ALA A 295 16.65 5.03 -7.01
CA ALA A 295 16.72 5.82 -5.79
C ALA A 295 16.56 4.94 -4.53
N ALA A 296 15.50 4.13 -4.47
CA ALA A 296 15.29 3.21 -3.35
C ALA A 296 16.39 2.13 -3.27
N ALA A 297 16.86 1.62 -4.42
CA ALA A 297 17.92 0.63 -4.44
C ALA A 297 19.25 1.18 -3.87
N GLN A 298 19.59 2.44 -4.14
CA GLN A 298 20.78 3.09 -3.57
C GLN A 298 20.69 3.23 -2.05
N LEU A 299 19.57 3.76 -1.55
CA LEU A 299 19.34 3.87 -0.11
C LEU A 299 19.40 2.49 0.57
N MET A 300 18.68 1.51 0.04
CA MET A 300 18.66 0.16 0.61
C MET A 300 20.01 -0.54 0.50
N GLY A 301 20.82 -0.24 -0.53
CA GLY A 301 22.19 -0.70 -0.65
C GLY A 301 23.04 -0.25 0.54
N LEU A 302 22.99 1.06 0.87
CA LEU A 302 23.66 1.62 2.03
C LEU A 302 23.17 0.96 3.33
N LEU A 303 21.86 0.88 3.55
CA LEU A 303 21.30 0.29 4.77
C LEU A 303 21.72 -1.17 4.97
N ARG A 304 21.73 -1.98 3.88
CA ARG A 304 22.23 -3.35 3.93
C ARG A 304 23.73 -3.43 4.20
N SER A 305 24.53 -2.51 3.67
CA SER A 305 25.97 -2.47 3.94
C SER A 305 26.28 -2.16 5.41
N VAL A 306 25.37 -1.50 6.13
CA VAL A 306 25.55 -1.09 7.53
C VAL A 306 25.24 -2.22 8.51
N ALA A 307 24.55 -3.30 8.09
CA ALA A 307 24.31 -4.46 8.95
C ALA A 307 25.62 -4.97 9.58
N TRP A 308 25.56 -5.41 10.84
CA TRP A 308 26.76 -5.86 11.58
C TRP A 308 27.44 -7.06 10.91
N ASP A 309 26.65 -7.90 10.26
CA ASP A 309 27.01 -9.10 9.51
C ASP A 309 26.91 -8.90 7.99
N ALA A 310 27.07 -7.67 7.51
CA ALA A 310 26.95 -7.38 6.07
C ALA A 310 27.89 -8.24 5.22
N SER A 311 27.32 -8.90 4.21
CA SER A 311 28.10 -9.68 3.25
C SER A 311 28.99 -8.78 2.40
N ALA A 312 30.10 -9.33 1.94
CA ALA A 312 31.00 -8.70 0.99
C ALA A 312 30.25 -8.23 -0.28
N ASP A 313 29.29 -9.03 -0.76
CA ASP A 313 28.47 -8.69 -1.93
C ASP A 313 27.58 -7.47 -1.67
N ALA A 314 26.94 -7.37 -0.51
CA ALA A 314 26.08 -6.23 -0.17
C ALA A 314 26.88 -4.93 -0.09
N VAL A 315 28.08 -4.97 0.52
CA VAL A 315 28.95 -3.79 0.63
C VAL A 315 29.52 -3.40 -0.74
N LEU A 316 29.98 -4.37 -1.54
CA LEU A 316 30.49 -4.11 -2.89
C LEU A 316 29.41 -3.56 -3.84
N ASP A 317 28.18 -4.08 -3.77
CA ASP A 317 27.05 -3.58 -4.55
C ASP A 317 26.78 -2.10 -4.25
N TRP A 318 26.75 -1.73 -2.96
CA TRP A 318 26.61 -0.33 -2.56
C TRP A 318 27.80 0.53 -3.05
N LEU A 319 29.03 0.09 -2.81
CA LEU A 319 30.25 0.82 -3.20
C LEU A 319 30.32 1.12 -4.70
N LYS A 320 29.92 0.17 -5.56
CA LYS A 320 29.85 0.35 -7.01
C LYS A 320 28.85 1.43 -7.44
N ASN A 321 27.89 1.76 -6.58
CA ASN A 321 26.88 2.80 -6.80
C ASN A 321 27.16 4.09 -6.00
N ALA A 322 28.23 4.13 -5.19
CA ALA A 322 28.62 5.27 -4.36
C ALA A 322 29.80 6.01 -4.99
N ARG A 323 29.50 7.15 -5.65
CA ARG A 323 30.45 7.86 -6.53
C ARG A 323 31.64 8.48 -5.81
N ALA A 324 31.56 8.67 -4.49
CA ALA A 324 32.65 9.22 -3.71
C ALA A 324 33.80 8.22 -3.49
N PHE A 325 33.56 6.92 -3.65
CA PHE A 325 34.59 5.90 -3.51
C PHE A 325 35.33 5.68 -4.84
N ASP A 326 36.65 5.56 -4.75
CA ASP A 326 37.49 5.29 -5.91
C ASP A 326 37.21 3.89 -6.50
N ALA A 327 36.83 3.83 -7.78
CA ALA A 327 36.44 2.61 -8.46
C ALA A 327 37.59 1.59 -8.55
N ALA A 328 38.85 2.05 -8.63
CA ALA A 328 40.01 1.16 -8.65
C ALA A 328 40.21 0.48 -7.29
N SER A 329 40.03 1.21 -6.20
CA SER A 329 40.08 0.71 -4.82
C SER A 329 38.96 -0.30 -4.53
N VAL A 330 37.72 -0.02 -5.00
CA VAL A 330 36.59 -0.97 -4.92
C VAL A 330 36.93 -2.26 -5.67
N THR A 331 37.48 -2.15 -6.88
CA THR A 331 37.86 -3.29 -7.71
C THR A 331 38.97 -4.12 -7.06
N ALA A 332 39.97 -3.47 -6.46
CA ALA A 332 41.06 -4.15 -5.75
C ALA A 332 40.54 -4.94 -4.54
N ALA A 333 39.62 -4.35 -3.76
CA ALA A 333 38.96 -5.02 -2.64
C ALA A 333 38.14 -6.23 -3.11
N GLU A 334 37.36 -6.08 -4.18
CA GLU A 334 36.60 -7.20 -4.76
C GLU A 334 37.52 -8.34 -5.21
N ILE A 335 38.60 -8.04 -5.94
CA ILE A 335 39.57 -9.05 -6.37
C ILE A 335 40.14 -9.81 -5.16
N TRP A 336 40.51 -9.08 -4.10
CA TRP A 336 41.06 -9.71 -2.89
C TRP A 336 40.02 -10.61 -2.19
N LEU A 337 38.79 -10.13 -2.01
CA LEU A 337 37.70 -10.89 -1.38
C LEU A 337 37.40 -12.17 -2.15
N ARG A 338 37.30 -12.09 -3.49
CA ARG A 338 37.05 -13.24 -4.37
C ARG A 338 38.19 -14.25 -4.35
N ARG A 339 39.45 -13.77 -4.39
CA ARG A 339 40.64 -14.64 -4.35
C ARG A 339 40.75 -15.43 -3.04
N ASN A 340 40.33 -14.85 -1.93
CA ASN A 340 40.42 -15.47 -0.60
C ASN A 340 39.12 -16.15 -0.16
N GLY A 341 38.07 -16.16 -1.00
CA GLY A 341 36.79 -16.82 -0.67
C GLY A 341 36.06 -16.21 0.53
N ILE A 342 36.31 -14.93 0.84
CA ILE A 342 35.73 -14.24 1.99
C ILE A 342 34.31 -13.80 1.66
N ARG A 343 33.35 -14.22 2.51
CA ARG A 343 31.91 -13.92 2.33
C ARG A 343 31.46 -12.66 3.06
N ASP A 344 32.11 -12.33 4.17
CA ASP A 344 31.71 -11.22 5.04
C ASP A 344 32.66 -10.05 4.86
N TRP A 345 32.13 -8.83 4.82
CA TRP A 345 32.96 -7.65 4.59
C TRP A 345 34.05 -7.47 5.66
N HIS A 346 33.77 -7.85 6.91
CA HIS A 346 34.72 -7.79 8.02
C HIS A 346 35.98 -8.64 7.80
N GLY A 347 35.97 -9.58 6.85
CA GLY A 347 37.17 -10.32 6.47
C GLY A 347 38.13 -9.55 5.57
N LEU A 348 37.77 -8.36 5.07
CA LEU A 348 38.69 -7.49 4.34
C LEU A 348 39.73 -6.89 5.30
N PRO A 349 41.04 -6.96 5.00
CA PRO A 349 42.07 -6.45 5.89
C PRO A 349 41.95 -4.93 6.07
N GLN A 350 42.13 -4.45 7.30
CA GLN A 350 42.13 -3.02 7.63
C GLN A 350 43.29 -2.23 6.98
N SER A 351 44.29 -2.93 6.43
CA SER A 351 45.33 -2.32 5.60
C SER A 351 44.82 -1.86 4.23
N SER A 352 43.62 -2.28 3.83
CA SER A 352 42.95 -1.78 2.64
C SER A 352 42.37 -0.39 2.92
N PRO A 353 42.72 0.66 2.15
CA PRO A 353 42.22 2.02 2.38
C PRO A 353 40.70 2.10 2.42
N ILE A 354 40.03 1.36 1.52
CA ILE A 354 38.57 1.34 1.44
C ILE A 354 37.93 0.61 2.63
N ALA A 355 38.64 -0.31 3.29
CA ALA A 355 38.11 -0.98 4.48
C ALA A 355 37.95 0.01 5.65
N ALA A 356 38.93 0.90 5.84
CA ALA A 356 38.91 1.91 6.89
C ALA A 356 37.81 2.96 6.64
N GLU A 357 37.74 3.52 5.43
CA GLU A 357 36.72 4.51 5.05
C GLU A 357 35.29 3.96 5.24
N VAL A 358 35.07 2.71 4.83
CA VAL A 358 33.77 2.03 4.99
C VAL A 358 33.50 1.69 6.45
N ALA A 359 34.51 1.31 7.23
CA ALA A 359 34.34 1.00 8.66
C ALA A 359 33.88 2.24 9.45
N ASP A 360 34.47 3.41 9.19
CA ASP A 360 34.09 4.66 9.85
C ASP A 360 32.62 5.01 9.55
N LEU A 361 32.24 4.97 8.27
CA LEU A 361 30.86 5.25 7.86
C LEU A 361 29.87 4.25 8.48
N ARG A 362 30.16 2.94 8.41
CA ARG A 362 29.30 1.90 8.99
C ARG A 362 29.14 2.05 10.49
N SER A 363 30.24 2.29 11.22
CA SER A 363 30.22 2.45 12.68
C SER A 363 29.33 3.62 13.12
N SER A 364 29.30 4.70 12.33
CA SER A 364 28.47 5.87 12.61
C SER A 364 26.97 5.58 12.56
N LEU A 365 26.54 4.64 11.70
CA LEU A 365 25.13 4.29 11.49
C LEU A 365 24.65 3.11 12.34
N GLN A 366 25.57 2.30 12.87
CA GLN A 366 25.26 1.15 13.73
C GLN A 366 24.95 1.54 15.19
N GLN A 367 25.37 2.72 15.64
CA GLN A 367 25.20 3.12 17.03
C GLN A 367 23.73 3.48 17.38
N PRO A 368 23.17 2.96 18.49
CA PRO A 368 21.84 3.30 18.95
C PRO A 368 21.71 4.80 19.24
N ARG A 369 20.67 5.43 18.70
CA ARG A 369 20.37 6.87 18.89
C ARG A 369 18.91 7.17 18.59
N MET A 370 18.45 8.35 18.98
CA MET A 370 17.11 8.84 18.59
C MET A 370 16.98 8.90 17.06
N LEU A 371 15.80 8.56 16.54
CA LEU A 371 15.52 8.50 15.09
C LEU A 371 15.93 9.78 14.36
N SER A 372 15.63 10.96 14.91
CA SER A 372 16.01 12.25 14.31
C SER A 372 17.53 12.46 14.21
N ALA A 373 18.31 11.94 15.17
CA ALA A 373 19.77 11.96 15.09
C ALA A 373 20.29 10.90 14.10
N TRP A 374 19.63 9.74 14.05
CA TRP A 374 19.96 8.69 13.10
C TRP A 374 19.72 9.12 11.65
N LEU A 375 18.57 9.73 11.34
CA LEU A 375 18.25 10.26 10.00
C LEU A 375 19.25 11.34 9.54
N ARG A 376 19.70 12.23 10.45
CA ARG A 376 20.77 13.19 10.14
C ARG A 376 22.09 12.51 9.79
N THR A 377 22.40 11.39 10.45
CA THR A 377 23.62 10.61 10.19
C THR A 377 23.51 9.88 8.85
N LEU A 378 22.33 9.30 8.55
CA LEU A 378 22.05 8.68 7.26
C LEU A 378 22.20 9.69 6.12
N ARG A 379 21.66 10.90 6.29
CA ARG A 379 21.86 12.00 5.33
C ARG A 379 23.34 12.31 5.13
N ALA A 380 24.11 12.45 6.20
CA ALA A 380 25.55 12.71 6.12
C ALA A 380 26.30 11.57 5.40
N ALA A 381 25.91 10.31 5.64
CA ALA A 381 26.49 9.16 4.97
C ALA A 381 26.17 9.12 3.46
N LEU A 382 24.93 9.47 3.06
CA LEU A 382 24.54 9.58 1.65
C LEU A 382 25.29 10.70 0.93
N ASP A 383 25.55 11.81 1.62
CA ASP A 383 26.34 12.94 1.12
C ASP A 383 27.81 12.55 0.96
N GLN A 384 28.41 11.96 2.00
CA GLN A 384 29.77 11.43 1.98
C GLN A 384 29.98 10.37 0.90
N ALA A 385 28.96 9.55 0.61
CA ALA A 385 28.99 8.54 -0.45
C ALA A 385 28.77 9.12 -1.87
N GLY A 386 28.47 10.42 -2.00
CA GLY A 386 28.19 11.08 -3.28
C GLY A 386 26.86 10.63 -3.91
N GLN A 387 25.90 10.21 -3.09
CA GLN A 387 24.59 9.70 -3.51
C GLN A 387 23.47 10.74 -3.32
N TRP A 388 23.65 11.70 -2.42
CA TRP A 388 22.62 12.69 -2.07
C TRP A 388 22.12 13.52 -3.27
N ASP A 389 23.02 14.15 -4.04
CA ASP A 389 22.63 14.98 -5.18
C ASP A 389 21.89 14.19 -6.27
N ALA A 390 22.30 12.94 -6.49
CA ALA A 390 21.65 12.07 -7.46
C ALA A 390 20.21 11.71 -7.04
N LEU A 391 19.96 11.58 -5.73
CA LEU A 391 18.62 11.39 -5.20
C LEU A 391 17.78 12.67 -5.30
N ALA A 392 18.36 13.84 -5.00
CA ALA A 392 17.63 15.11 -5.02
C ALA A 392 17.14 15.54 -6.42
N VAL A 393 17.85 15.13 -7.49
CA VAL A 393 17.48 15.46 -8.88
C VAL A 393 16.48 14.45 -9.48
N ASP A 394 16.35 13.26 -8.88
CA ASP A 394 15.43 12.22 -9.34
C ASP A 394 14.07 12.35 -8.64
N ALA A 395 12.97 12.29 -9.40
CA ALA A 395 11.63 12.45 -8.82
C ALA A 395 11.27 11.36 -7.79
N ALA A 396 11.78 10.14 -7.94
CA ALA A 396 11.61 9.11 -6.93
C ALA A 396 12.55 9.33 -5.75
N GLY A 397 13.76 9.83 -5.99
CA GLY A 397 14.68 10.25 -4.93
C GLY A 397 14.12 11.39 -4.07
N ASP A 398 13.50 12.41 -4.65
CA ASP A 398 12.82 13.48 -3.90
C ASP A 398 11.72 12.93 -2.98
N ALA A 399 10.96 11.94 -3.46
CA ALA A 399 9.98 11.23 -2.63
C ALA A 399 10.62 10.42 -1.50
N VAL A 400 11.80 9.82 -1.71
CA VAL A 400 12.57 9.15 -0.62
C VAL A 400 13.05 10.18 0.41
N LEU A 401 13.51 11.34 -0.03
CA LEU A 401 14.08 12.37 0.84
C LEU A 401 13.01 13.14 1.63
N SER A 402 11.77 13.15 1.13
CA SER A 402 10.61 13.81 1.76
C SER A 402 9.84 12.90 2.72
N ALA A 403 10.10 11.59 2.70
CA ALA A 403 9.55 10.62 3.64
C ALA A 403 10.33 10.64 4.96
#